data_AF-A0A4W5MMM8-F1
#
_entry.id   AF-A0A4W5MMM8-F1
#
_cell.length_a   1.000
_cell.length_b   1.000
_cell.length_c   1.000
_cell.angle_alpha   90.00
_cell.angle_beta   90.00
_cell.angle_gamma   90.00
#
_symmetry.space_group_name_H-M   'P 1'
#
loop_
_entity.id
_entity.type
_entity.pdbx_description
1 polymer ?
#
loop_
_entity_poly.entity_id
_entity_poly.type
_entity_poly.pdbx_seq_one_letter_code
_entity_poly.pdbx_strand_id
1 'polypeptide(L)'
;MKAPITLQILLYAAVVRGFKTVSKRGSVDDCTDWSVDYLKYKVLLGEPVRIKCALFYGYIRANYTHSQSVGLSLMWYKSTGHGDFEEPISFDGIRMNKEEDAIWFRPTELQDVGHYSCVLRSVVLLCSCVLRSGVLLYLVNLVQFSAIKYN
;
A
#
# COMPACT_ATOMS: atom_id res chain seq x y z
N MET A 1 -57.79 -24.31 -7.38
CA MET A 1 -57.78 -23.28 -6.32
C MET A 1 -56.41 -22.61 -6.36
N LYS A 2 -56.31 -21.43 -6.99
CA LYS A 2 -55.05 -20.73 -7.26
C LYS A 2 -54.66 -19.94 -6.00
N ALA A 3 -53.54 -20.30 -5.38
CA ALA A 3 -53.00 -19.57 -4.23
C ALA A 3 -52.83 -18.09 -4.60
N PRO A 4 -53.21 -17.15 -3.71
CA PRO A 4 -53.25 -15.74 -4.05
C PRO A 4 -51.84 -15.23 -4.27
N ILE A 5 -51.55 -14.85 -5.53
CA ILE A 5 -50.28 -14.31 -6.04
C ILE A 5 -49.78 -13.14 -5.17
N THR A 6 -50.68 -12.44 -4.49
CA THR A 6 -50.39 -11.37 -3.54
C THR A 6 -49.57 -11.82 -2.33
N LEU A 7 -49.71 -13.06 -1.85
CA LEU A 7 -48.95 -13.56 -0.70
C LEU A 7 -47.48 -13.82 -1.05
N GLN A 8 -47.22 -14.26 -2.29
CA GLN A 8 -45.86 -14.51 -2.78
C GLN A 8 -45.07 -13.20 -2.99
N ILE A 9 -45.75 -12.15 -3.46
CA ILE A 9 -45.13 -10.82 -3.64
C ILE A 9 -44.76 -10.19 -2.28
N LEU A 10 -45.61 -10.35 -1.27
CA LEU A 10 -45.35 -9.86 0.09
C LEU A 10 -44.16 -10.59 0.76
N LEU A 11 -44.06 -11.91 0.58
CA LEU A 11 -42.91 -12.70 1.04
C LEU A 11 -41.61 -12.25 0.36
N TYR A 12 -41.64 -11.99 -0.94
CA TYR A 12 -40.47 -11.52 -1.68
C TYR A 12 -40.01 -10.12 -1.21
N ALA A 13 -40.96 -9.20 -0.97
CA ALA A 13 -40.65 -7.87 -0.45
C ALA A 13 -40.09 -7.88 0.98
N ALA A 14 -40.52 -8.83 1.82
CA ALA A 14 -39.97 -9.01 3.17
C ALA A 14 -38.53 -9.54 3.14
N VAL A 15 -38.22 -10.49 2.25
CA VAL A 15 -36.86 -11.03 2.08
C VAL A 15 -35.89 -9.98 1.55
N VAL A 16 -36.30 -9.13 0.61
CA VAL A 16 -35.44 -8.05 0.08
C VAL A 16 -35.15 -6.97 1.13
N ARG A 17 -36.07 -6.73 2.09
CA ARG A 17 -35.81 -5.81 3.23
C ARG A 17 -34.86 -6.38 4.28
N GLY A 18 -34.65 -7.69 4.31
CA GLY A 18 -33.65 -8.37 5.16
C GLY A 18 -32.22 -8.27 4.61
N PHE A 19 -32.07 -8.06 3.29
CA PHE A 19 -30.80 -7.69 2.66
C PHE A 19 -30.53 -6.18 2.79
N LYS A 20 -30.70 -5.63 3.99
CA LYS A 20 -29.82 -4.54 4.39
C LYS A 20 -28.48 -5.17 4.69
N THR A 21 -27.70 -5.42 3.64
CA THR A 21 -26.25 -5.47 3.77
C THR A 21 -25.88 -4.29 4.64
N VAL A 22 -25.17 -4.57 5.73
CA VAL A 22 -24.43 -3.55 6.47
C VAL A 22 -23.43 -2.97 5.48
N SER A 23 -23.89 -2.05 4.65
CA SER A 23 -23.05 -1.03 4.06
C SER A 23 -22.63 -0.23 5.27
N LYS A 24 -21.46 -0.56 5.81
CA LYS A 24 -20.70 0.29 6.73
C LYS A 24 -20.58 1.67 6.06
N ARG A 25 -21.60 2.51 6.22
CA ARG A 25 -21.48 3.95 5.99
C ARG A 25 -20.74 4.46 7.22
N GLY A 26 -19.42 4.55 7.11
CA GLY A 26 -18.56 5.07 8.17
C GLY A 26 -17.25 4.32 8.34
N SER A 27 -16.41 4.32 7.30
CA SER A 27 -14.97 4.45 7.49
C SER A 27 -14.46 5.26 6.31
N VAL A 28 -13.89 6.42 6.59
CA VAL A 28 -13.26 7.32 5.61
C VAL A 28 -11.89 6.74 5.16
N ASP A 29 -11.53 5.54 5.64
CA ASP A 29 -10.16 5.00 5.64
C ASP A 29 -10.06 3.52 5.27
N ASP A 30 -11.02 2.93 4.54
CA ASP A 30 -10.93 1.51 4.13
C ASP A 30 -10.01 1.34 2.90
N CYS A 31 -8.70 1.42 3.13
CA CYS A 31 -7.70 1.08 2.13
C CYS A 31 -7.69 -0.43 1.89
N THR A 32 -7.57 -0.86 0.63
CA THR A 32 -7.17 -2.25 0.38
C THR A 32 -5.69 -2.41 0.75
N ASP A 33 -5.45 -3.04 1.89
CA ASP A 33 -4.12 -3.28 2.41
C ASP A 33 -3.60 -4.66 1.96
N TRP A 34 -2.55 -4.65 1.16
CA TRP A 34 -1.83 -5.86 0.75
C TRP A 34 -0.75 -6.27 1.76
N SER A 35 -0.68 -5.60 2.92
CA SER A 35 0.31 -5.84 3.96
C SER A 35 1.75 -5.67 3.42
N VAL A 36 2.72 -6.36 4.04
CA VAL A 36 4.13 -6.30 3.66
C VAL A 36 4.43 -7.31 2.54
N ASP A 37 5.04 -6.82 1.48
CA ASP A 37 5.50 -7.61 0.33
C ASP A 37 6.60 -8.60 0.74
N TYR A 38 6.70 -9.70 -0.01
CA TYR A 38 7.71 -10.74 0.19
C TYR A 38 9.12 -10.25 -0.17
N LEU A 39 9.24 -9.25 -1.04
CA LEU A 39 10.47 -8.57 -1.38
C LEU A 39 11.04 -7.86 -0.15
N LYS A 40 12.34 -8.04 0.08
CA LYS A 40 13.07 -7.39 1.18
C LYS A 40 14.32 -6.76 0.60
N TYR A 41 14.50 -5.46 0.83
CA TYR A 41 15.71 -4.75 0.42
C TYR A 41 16.80 -4.98 1.47
N LYS A 42 17.92 -5.58 1.06
CA LYS A 42 19.10 -5.82 1.92
C LYS A 42 20.29 -5.08 1.31
N VAL A 43 20.80 -4.08 2.02
CA VAL A 43 21.80 -3.13 1.49
C VAL A 43 22.92 -2.94 2.50
N LEU A 44 24.15 -2.72 2.05
CA LEU A 44 25.25 -2.35 2.95
C LEU A 44 25.07 -0.91 3.43
N LEU A 45 25.42 -0.63 4.69
CA LEU A 45 25.44 0.73 5.19
C LEU A 45 26.34 1.62 4.30
N GLY A 46 25.83 2.78 3.88
CA GLY A 46 26.55 3.71 3.03
C GLY A 46 26.36 3.50 1.52
N GLU A 47 25.80 2.35 1.09
CA GLU A 47 25.50 2.11 -0.32
C GLU A 47 24.15 2.74 -0.71
N PRO A 48 23.97 3.18 -1.96
CA PRO A 48 22.69 3.71 -2.42
C PRO A 48 21.66 2.59 -2.62
N VAL A 49 20.39 2.88 -2.35
CA VAL A 49 19.27 1.96 -2.65
C VAL A 49 18.10 2.69 -3.29
N ARG A 50 17.46 2.01 -4.24
CA ARG A 50 16.18 2.41 -4.83
C ARG A 50 15.08 1.45 -4.37
N ILE A 51 14.14 1.94 -3.57
CA ILE A 51 12.97 1.19 -3.13
C ILE A 51 11.81 1.53 -4.04
N LYS A 52 11.32 0.56 -4.82
CA LYS A 52 10.13 0.72 -5.67
C LYS A 52 8.86 0.31 -4.93
N CYS A 53 7.75 0.97 -5.24
CA CYS A 53 6.44 0.62 -4.70
C CYS A 53 5.97 -0.73 -5.26
N ALA A 54 5.78 -1.72 -4.40
CA ALA A 54 5.42 -3.08 -4.80
C ALA A 54 4.06 -3.17 -5.51
N LEU A 55 3.13 -2.22 -5.27
CA LEU A 55 1.81 -2.19 -5.91
C LEU A 55 1.93 -2.38 -7.43
N PHE A 56 2.80 -1.62 -8.09
CA PHE A 56 2.96 -1.61 -9.55
C PHE A 56 3.64 -2.85 -10.13
N TYR A 57 4.25 -3.71 -9.30
CA TYR A 57 5.06 -4.84 -9.76
C TYR A 57 4.51 -6.21 -9.36
N GLY A 58 3.39 -6.27 -8.64
CA GLY A 58 2.80 -7.54 -8.23
C GLY A 58 1.30 -7.51 -7.94
N TYR A 59 0.75 -6.36 -7.55
CA TYR A 59 -0.62 -6.28 -7.03
C TYR A 59 -1.63 -5.65 -8.00
N ILE A 60 -1.21 -4.63 -8.75
CA ILE A 60 -2.07 -3.96 -9.74
C ILE A 60 -1.52 -4.07 -11.15
N ARG A 61 -2.43 -4.06 -12.12
CA ARG A 61 -2.11 -4.11 -13.57
C ARG A 61 -1.84 -2.73 -14.19
N ALA A 62 -1.76 -1.69 -13.38
CA ALA A 62 -1.45 -0.33 -13.81
C ALA A 62 0.00 0.01 -13.45
N ASN A 63 0.59 0.95 -14.16
CA ASN A 63 1.88 1.55 -13.82
C ASN A 63 1.69 2.93 -13.17
N TYR A 64 2.79 3.51 -12.69
CA TYR A 64 2.76 4.80 -12.01
C TYR A 64 2.18 5.93 -12.87
N THR A 65 2.61 6.04 -14.13
CA THR A 65 2.16 7.09 -15.05
C THR A 65 0.68 6.99 -15.37
N HIS A 66 0.16 5.76 -15.55
CA HIS A 66 -1.26 5.53 -15.74
C HIS A 66 -2.05 5.89 -14.48
N SER A 67 -1.60 5.48 -13.30
CA SER A 67 -2.24 5.83 -12.03
C SER A 67 -2.29 7.35 -11.82
N GLN A 68 -1.22 8.08 -12.15
CA GLN A 68 -1.23 9.54 -12.13
C GLN A 68 -2.25 10.13 -13.11
N SER A 69 -2.34 9.59 -14.34
CA SER A 69 -3.25 10.09 -15.36
C SER A 69 -4.73 9.98 -14.97
N VAL A 70 -5.08 8.98 -14.15
CA VAL A 70 -6.45 8.79 -13.62
C VAL A 70 -6.68 9.54 -12.30
N GLY A 71 -5.75 10.40 -11.88
CA GLY A 71 -5.88 11.26 -10.70
C GLY A 71 -5.52 10.59 -9.37
N LEU A 72 -4.75 9.50 -9.39
CA LEU A 72 -4.20 8.90 -8.17
C LEU A 72 -2.85 9.53 -7.83
N SER A 73 -2.66 9.85 -6.55
CA SER A 73 -1.41 10.34 -5.99
C SER A 73 -0.72 9.26 -5.15
N LEU A 74 0.58 9.06 -5.38
CA LEU A 74 1.42 8.14 -4.60
C LEU A 74 2.02 8.86 -3.40
N MET A 75 1.75 8.35 -2.21
CA MET A 75 2.30 8.81 -0.93
C MET A 75 3.13 7.70 -0.32
N TRP A 76 4.13 8.08 0.48
CA TRP A 76 5.01 7.13 1.16
C TRP A 76 5.01 7.37 2.66
N TYR A 77 5.05 6.26 3.39
CA TYR A 77 5.02 6.20 4.84
C TYR A 77 6.14 5.31 5.34
N LYS A 78 6.67 5.63 6.52
CA LYS A 78 7.67 4.83 7.21
C LYS A 78 7.16 4.44 8.59
N SER A 79 7.38 3.20 8.98
CA SER A 79 7.26 2.76 10.38
C SER A 79 8.53 2.04 10.83
N THR A 80 8.81 2.11 12.14
CA THR A 80 9.95 1.43 12.76
C THR A 80 9.77 -0.09 12.79
N GLY A 81 8.53 -0.55 12.83
CA GLY A 81 8.16 -1.95 12.98
C GLY A 81 6.76 -2.23 12.44
N HIS A 82 6.44 -3.53 12.33
CA HIS A 82 5.14 -3.97 11.85
C HIS A 82 4.06 -3.70 12.90
N GLY A 83 3.12 -2.81 12.59
CA GLY A 83 2.06 -2.38 13.54
C GLY A 83 2.39 -1.15 14.35
N ASP A 84 3.59 -0.57 14.18
CA ASP A 84 3.92 0.76 14.71
C ASP A 84 3.22 1.85 13.89
N PHE A 85 3.15 3.05 14.47
CA PHE A 85 2.56 4.22 13.80
C PHE A 85 3.32 4.56 12.51
N GLU A 86 2.57 4.82 11.44
CA GLU A 86 3.13 5.18 10.14
C GLU A 86 3.24 6.69 10.01
N GLU A 87 4.46 7.18 9.85
CA GLU A 87 4.72 8.61 9.66
C GLU A 87 4.95 8.91 8.17
N PRO A 88 4.40 10.04 7.65
CA PRO A 88 4.68 10.45 6.29
C PRO A 88 6.15 10.81 6.15
N ILE A 89 6.77 10.38 5.05
CA ILE A 89 8.18 10.61 4.81
C ILE A 89 8.41 12.06 4.34
N SER A 90 9.28 12.79 5.04
CA SER A 90 9.77 14.10 4.60
C SER A 90 10.99 13.92 3.69
N PHE A 91 10.86 14.25 2.40
CA PHE A 91 11.96 14.15 1.44
C PHE A 91 12.84 15.40 1.51
N ASP A 92 14.14 15.21 1.77
CA ASP A 92 15.12 16.30 1.79
C ASP A 92 15.59 16.68 0.37
N GLY A 93 15.40 15.80 -0.62
CA GLY A 93 15.79 15.99 -2.01
C GLY A 93 17.30 15.88 -2.27
N ILE A 94 18.13 15.74 -1.24
CA ILE A 94 19.58 15.63 -1.35
C ILE A 94 19.99 14.16 -1.18
N ARG A 95 19.66 13.58 -0.03
CA ARG A 95 20.01 12.20 0.33
C ARG A 95 18.84 11.27 0.06
N MET A 96 17.64 11.69 0.45
CA MET A 96 16.40 10.94 0.29
C MET A 96 15.45 11.69 -0.64
N ASN A 97 15.23 11.13 -1.83
CA ASN A 97 14.35 11.73 -2.83
C ASN A 97 13.24 10.78 -3.26
N LYS A 98 12.12 11.36 -3.70
CA LYS A 98 11.05 10.63 -4.37
C LYS A 98 11.24 10.80 -5.87
N GLU A 99 11.49 9.69 -6.58
CA GLU A 99 11.58 9.65 -8.04
C GLU A 99 10.53 8.66 -8.57
N GLU A 100 9.52 9.20 -9.26
CA GLU A 100 8.42 8.41 -9.84
C GLU A 100 7.70 7.51 -8.80
N ASP A 101 7.81 6.19 -9.00
CA ASP A 101 7.25 5.10 -8.22
C ASP A 101 8.16 4.62 -7.08
N ALA A 102 9.28 5.32 -6.86
CA ALA A 102 10.36 4.87 -6.00
C ALA A 102 10.89 5.98 -5.07
N ILE A 103 11.53 5.54 -3.99
CA ILE A 103 12.36 6.37 -3.13
C ILE A 103 13.82 5.99 -3.35
N TRP A 104 14.69 6.97 -3.50
CA TRP A 104 16.13 6.75 -3.43
C TRP A 104 16.73 7.22 -2.13
N PHE A 105 17.70 6.46 -1.67
CA PHE A 105 18.63 6.83 -0.59
C PHE A 105 20.03 6.86 -1.17
N ARG A 106 20.72 8.00 -1.03
CA ARG A 106 22.05 8.25 -1.56
C ARG A 106 22.85 9.11 -0.56
N PRO A 107 23.55 8.53 0.43
CA PRO A 107 23.65 7.11 0.78
C PRO A 107 22.58 6.64 1.80
N THR A 108 22.56 5.33 2.08
CA THR A 108 21.77 4.73 3.18
C THR A 108 22.44 4.89 4.54
N GLU A 109 21.63 5.15 5.57
CA GLU A 109 22.04 5.32 6.96
C GLU A 109 21.35 4.32 7.89
N LEU A 110 21.93 4.08 9.08
CA LEU A 110 21.36 3.16 10.08
C LEU A 110 19.91 3.48 10.45
N GLN A 111 19.56 4.77 10.41
CA GLN A 111 18.22 5.24 10.73
C GLN A 111 17.19 4.91 9.65
N ASP A 112 17.61 4.57 8.42
CA ASP A 112 16.71 4.24 7.32
C ASP A 112 16.12 2.82 7.45
N VAL A 113 16.62 1.97 8.35
CA VAL A 113 16.04 0.64 8.60
C VAL A 113 14.59 0.78 9.07
N GLY A 114 13.67 0.04 8.43
CA GLY A 114 12.26 0.10 8.76
C GLY A 114 11.34 -0.41 7.65
N HIS A 115 10.04 -0.32 7.90
CA HIS A 115 8.99 -0.67 6.94
C HIS A 115 8.58 0.57 6.16
N TYR A 116 8.55 0.44 4.84
CA TYR A 116 8.19 1.50 3.90
C TYR A 116 6.89 1.14 3.19
N SER A 117 5.83 1.90 3.45
CA SER A 117 4.51 1.69 2.85
C SER A 117 4.27 2.68 1.74
N CYS A 118 3.95 2.18 0.55
CA CYS A 118 3.45 3.01 -0.54
C CYS A 118 1.92 2.98 -0.57
N VAL A 119 1.33 4.16 -0.69
CA VAL A 119 -0.11 4.37 -0.60
C VAL A 119 -0.60 5.16 -1.81
N LEU A 120 -1.55 4.61 -2.55
CA LEU A 120 -2.24 5.34 -3.62
C LEU A 120 -3.51 5.99 -3.09
N ARG A 121 -3.64 7.30 -3.28
CA ARG A 121 -4.80 8.10 -2.86
C ARG A 121 -5.52 8.67 -4.08
N SER A 122 -6.84 8.64 -4.07
CA SER A 122 -7.65 9.32 -5.08
C SER A 122 -8.14 10.66 -4.53
N VAL A 123 -8.00 11.73 -5.32
CA VAL A 123 -8.53 13.05 -4.93
C VAL A 123 -10.04 13.16 -5.19
N VAL A 124 -10.63 12.24 -5.96
CA VAL A 124 -12.05 12.28 -6.36
C VAL A 124 -12.94 11.37 -5.52
N LEU A 125 -12.37 10.36 -4.85
CA LEU A 125 -13.12 9.47 -3.98
C LEU A 125 -13.12 10.04 -2.56
N LEU A 126 -14.25 9.95 -1.85
CA LEU A 126 -14.39 10.25 -0.41
C LEU A 126 -13.50 9.36 0.49
N CYS A 127 -12.72 8.45 -0.09
CA CYS A 127 -11.83 7.53 0.59
C CYS A 127 -10.40 8.08 0.51
N SER A 128 -9.81 8.33 1.68
CA SER A 128 -8.48 8.96 1.80
C SER A 128 -7.36 8.11 1.20
N CYS A 129 -7.53 6.80 1.05
CA CYS A 129 -6.53 5.90 0.47
C CYS A 129 -7.17 4.67 -0.16
N VAL A 130 -6.66 4.26 -1.32
CA VAL A 130 -7.26 3.23 -2.18
C VAL A 130 -6.51 1.91 -2.05
N LEU A 131 -5.17 1.96 -2.13
CA LEU A 131 -4.30 0.78 -2.09
C LEU A 131 -3.08 1.06 -1.22
N ARG A 132 -2.65 0.06 -0.45
CA ARG A 132 -1.44 0.10 0.38
C ARG A 132 -0.63 -1.19 0.23
N SER A 133 0.69 -1.06 0.15
CA SER A 133 1.63 -2.18 0.24
C SER A 133 2.93 -1.71 0.89
N GLY A 134 3.46 -2.53 1.80
CA GLY A 134 4.72 -2.28 2.52
C GLY A 134 5.89 -3.05 1.95
N VAL A 135 7.10 -2.52 2.07
CA VAL A 135 8.35 -3.26 1.82
C VAL A 135 9.34 -3.00 2.95
N LEU A 136 10.20 -3.97 3.23
CA LEU A 136 11.12 -3.90 4.36
C LEU A 136 12.55 -3.59 3.90
N LEU A 137 13.15 -2.55 4.49
CA LEU A 137 14.55 -2.20 4.28
C LEU A 137 15.39 -2.65 5.47
N TYR A 138 16.39 -3.48 5.18
CA TYR A 138 17.40 -3.93 6.12
C TYR A 138 18.79 -3.50 5.68
N LEU A 139 19.61 -3.12 6.66
CA LEU A 139 21.03 -3.00 6.47
C LEU A 139 21.73 -4.31 6.83
N VAL A 140 22.67 -4.72 5.99
CA VAL A 140 23.49 -5.91 6.18
C VAL A 140 24.95 -5.52 6.37
N ASN A 141 25.71 -6.36 7.08
CA ASN A 141 27.15 -6.22 7.20
C ASN A 141 27.87 -6.90 6.03
N LEU A 142 29.16 -6.58 5.82
CA LEU A 142 29.98 -7.11 4.72
C LEU A 142 29.96 -8.65 4.62
N VAL A 143 29.96 -9.36 5.76
CA VAL A 143 29.90 -10.84 5.82
C VAL A 143 28.56 -11.36 5.28
N GLN A 144 27.46 -10.70 5.62
CA GLN A 144 26.12 -11.10 5.19
C GLN A 144 25.84 -10.69 3.74
N PHE A 145 26.41 -9.57 3.29
CA PHE A 145 26.32 -9.13 1.90
C PHE A 145 27.09 -10.03 0.94
N SER A 146 28.28 -10.48 1.34
CA SER A 146 29.04 -11.46 0.55
C SER A 146 28.24 -12.76 0.40
N ALA A 147 27.61 -13.27 1.46
CA ALA A 147 26.72 -14.43 1.36
C ALA A 147 25.51 -14.23 0.42
N ILE A 148 24.98 -13.00 0.31
CA ILE A 148 23.89 -12.68 -0.63
C ILE A 148 24.39 -12.64 -2.09
N LYS A 149 25.63 -12.20 -2.33
CA LYS A 149 26.19 -12.07 -3.68
C LYS A 149 26.62 -13.41 -4.29
N TYR A 150 26.84 -14.44 -3.47
CA TYR A 150 27.31 -15.77 -3.90
C TYR A 150 26.21 -16.85 -3.90
N ASN A 151 24.92 -16.48 -3.87
CA ASN A 151 23.76 -17.36 -3.96
C ASN A 151 22.80 -16.86 -5.04
#